data_AF-A0A2V5Y231-F1
#
_entry.id   AF-A0A2V5Y231-F1
#
_cell.length_a   1.000
_cell.length_b   1.000
_cell.length_c   1.000
_cell.angle_alpha   90.00
_cell.angle_beta   90.00
_cell.angle_gamma   90.00
#
_symmetry.space_group_name_H-M   'P 1'
#
loop_
_entity.id
_entity.type
_entity.pdbx_description
1 polymer ?
#
loop_
_entity_poly.entity_id
_entity_poly.type
_entity_poly.pdbx_seq_one_letter_code
_entity_poly.pdbx_strand_id
1 'polypeptide(L)'
;DEREKTLPNVGLITLEDAESGEQIEINTADRTTRARFSGLVDEREHELARMLRRNNVDAIALQTGKDYLPQLRSFFKQRERRLGLR
;
A
#
# COMPACT_ATOMS: atom_id res chain seq x y z
N ASP A 1 1.16 2.73 5.06
CA ASP A 1 2.07 2.76 6.24
C ASP A 1 3.31 1.88 5.97
N GLU A 2 4.46 2.08 6.62
CA GLU A 2 5.59 1.12 6.60
C GLU A 2 5.20 -0.23 7.21
N ARG A 3 4.32 -0.21 8.23
CA ARG A 3 3.81 -1.41 8.90
C ARG A 3 2.84 -2.23 8.03
N GLU A 4 2.31 -1.62 6.98
CA GLU A 4 1.53 -2.34 5.95
C GLU A 4 2.43 -3.06 4.95
N LYS A 5 3.71 -2.67 4.84
CA LYS A 5 4.69 -3.27 3.92
C LYS A 5 5.59 -4.30 4.60
N THR A 6 5.86 -4.12 5.89
CA THR A 6 6.79 -4.94 6.63
C THR A 6 6.24 -5.34 7.99
N LEU A 7 6.42 -6.61 8.35
CA LEU A 7 6.12 -7.10 9.69
C LEU A 7 7.36 -6.92 10.58
N PRO A 8 7.31 -6.11 11.65
CA PRO A 8 8.38 -6.06 12.63
C PRO A 8 8.43 -7.35 13.44
N ASN A 9 9.62 -7.72 13.93
CA ASN A 9 9.75 -8.88 14.82
C ASN A 9 9.30 -8.50 16.23
N VAL A 10 8.04 -8.79 16.56
CA VAL A 10 7.43 -8.51 17.87
C VAL A 10 6.87 -9.76 18.55
N GLY A 11 7.20 -10.96 18.03
CA GLY A 11 6.70 -12.23 18.55
C GLY A 11 5.35 -12.64 17.98
N LEU A 12 4.58 -13.40 18.75
CA LEU A 12 3.21 -13.79 18.41
C LEU A 12 2.28 -12.59 18.69
N ILE A 13 1.55 -12.14 17.68
CA ILE A 13 0.58 -11.06 17.79
C ILE A 13 -0.76 -11.49 17.23
N THR A 14 -1.84 -10.93 17.79
CA THR A 14 -3.17 -11.00 17.21
C THR A 14 -3.40 -9.71 16.44
N LEU A 15 -3.71 -9.83 15.15
CA LEU A 15 -4.09 -8.71 14.30
C LEU A 15 -5.60 -8.74 14.11
N GLU A 16 -6.22 -7.58 14.27
CA GLU A 16 -7.65 -7.39 14.03
C GLU A 16 -7.82 -6.52 12.78
N ASP A 17 -8.65 -6.98 11.85
CA ASP A 17 -9.10 -6.18 10.73
C ASP A 17 -10.08 -5.11 11.25
N ALA A 18 -9.71 -3.84 11.10
CA ALA A 18 -10.52 -2.71 11.55
C ALA A 18 -11.84 -2.53 10.76
N GLU A 19 -11.96 -3.14 9.58
CA GLU A 19 -13.16 -3.03 8.73
C GLU A 19 -14.17 -4.14 9.02
N SER A 20 -13.69 -5.35 9.31
CA SER A 20 -14.54 -6.54 9.51
C SER A 20 -14.61 -7.05 10.96
N GLY A 21 -13.63 -6.68 11.80
CA GLY A 21 -13.44 -7.21 13.15
C GLY A 21 -12.83 -8.63 13.20
N GLU A 22 -12.40 -9.18 12.06
CA GLU A 22 -11.77 -10.51 12.01
C GLU A 22 -10.41 -10.49 12.71
N GLN A 23 -10.14 -11.49 13.55
CA GLN A 23 -8.86 -11.63 14.27
C GLN A 23 -8.04 -12.80 13.75
N ILE A 24 -6.77 -12.55 13.48
CA ILE A 24 -5.80 -13.57 13.06
C ILE A 24 -4.57 -13.55 13.96
N GLU A 25 -4.07 -14.73 14.32
CA GLU A 25 -2.82 -14.87 15.07
C GLU A 25 -1.64 -15.04 14.09
N ILE A 26 -0.62 -14.19 14.24
CA ILE A 26 0.57 -14.19 13.39
C ILE A 26 1.83 -14.26 14.24
N ASN A 27 2.66 -15.27 14.00
CA ASN A 27 4.00 -15.34 14.57
C ASN A 27 4.99 -14.51 13.72
N THR A 28 5.25 -13.28 14.15
CA THR A 28 6.16 -12.35 13.46
C THR A 28 7.64 -12.62 13.77
N ALA A 29 7.96 -13.52 14.70
CA ALA A 29 9.34 -13.92 14.99
C ALA A 29 9.93 -14.82 13.90
N ASP A 30 9.09 -15.56 13.17
CA ASP A 30 9.53 -16.34 12.02
C ASP A 30 9.90 -15.44 10.84
N ARG A 31 11.15 -15.59 10.38
CA ARG A 31 11.68 -14.88 9.21
C ARG A 31 10.93 -15.25 7.94
N THR A 32 10.45 -16.49 7.82
CA THR A 32 9.73 -16.96 6.63
C THR A 32 8.39 -16.27 6.51
N THR A 33 7.64 -16.16 7.61
CA THR A 33 6.41 -15.37 7.70
C THR A 33 6.61 -13.92 7.28
N ARG A 34 7.66 -13.24 7.80
CA ARG A 34 7.96 -11.84 7.43
C ARG A 34 8.29 -11.68 5.94
N ALA A 35 9.09 -12.58 5.37
CA ALA A 35 9.46 -12.55 3.96
C ALA A 35 8.25 -12.81 3.05
N ARG A 36 7.41 -13.79 3.40
CA ARG A 36 6.19 -14.10 2.66
C ARG A 36 5.20 -12.93 2.70
N PHE A 37 5.05 -12.28 3.84
CA PHE A 37 4.20 -11.10 3.96
C PHE A 37 4.66 -9.96 3.04
N SER A 38 5.95 -9.61 3.06
CA SER A 38 6.50 -8.58 2.16
C SER A 38 6.23 -8.93 0.69
N GLY A 39 6.44 -10.19 0.29
CA GLY A 39 6.17 -10.65 -1.06
C GLY A 39 4.69 -10.54 -1.46
N LEU A 40 3.77 -10.89 -0.56
CA LEU A 40 2.32 -10.74 -0.80
C LEU A 40 1.90 -9.28 -0.95
N VAL A 41 2.47 -8.39 -0.14
CA VAL A 41 2.20 -6.95 -0.22
C VAL A 41 2.70 -6.40 -1.55
N ASP A 42 3.93 -6.74 -1.95
CA ASP A 42 4.49 -6.31 -3.24
C ASP A 42 3.64 -6.82 -4.41
N GLU A 43 3.23 -8.08 -4.40
CA GLU A 43 2.39 -8.67 -5.45
C GLU A 43 1.04 -7.96 -5.55
N ARG A 44 0.38 -7.71 -4.41
CA ARG A 44 -0.89 -6.98 -4.33
C ARG A 44 -0.76 -5.54 -4.85
N GLU A 45 0.29 -4.82 -4.47
CA GLU A 45 0.54 -3.45 -4.96
C GLU A 45 0.73 -3.44 -6.49
N HIS A 46 1.48 -4.40 -7.03
CA HIS A 46 1.68 -4.52 -8.47
C HIS A 46 0.38 -4.88 -9.20
N GLU A 47 -0.43 -5.80 -8.67
CA GLU A 47 -1.73 -6.15 -9.22
C GLU A 47 -2.69 -4.97 -9.27
N LEU A 48 -2.80 -4.23 -8.16
CA LEU A 48 -3.63 -3.04 -8.08
C LEU A 48 -3.16 -1.98 -9.09
N ALA A 49 -1.86 -1.72 -9.16
CA ALA A 49 -1.30 -0.77 -10.12
C ALA A 49 -1.57 -1.17 -11.58
N ARG A 50 -1.46 -2.47 -11.90
CA ARG A 50 -1.81 -2.99 -13.24
C ARG A 50 -3.29 -2.81 -13.53
N MET A 51 -4.16 -3.14 -12.58
CA MET A 51 -5.61 -3.03 -12.73
C MET A 51 -6.04 -1.58 -12.97
N LEU A 52 -5.53 -0.64 -12.17
CA LEU A 52 -5.86 0.78 -12.31
C LEU A 52 -5.39 1.34 -13.65
N ARG A 53 -4.16 1.02 -14.07
CA ARG A 53 -3.62 1.41 -15.38
C ARG A 53 -4.46 0.86 -16.53
N ARG A 54 -4.86 -0.41 -16.48
CA ARG A 54 -5.68 -1.05 -17.52
C ARG A 54 -7.05 -0.38 -17.67
N ASN A 55 -7.60 0.17 -16.59
CA ASN A 55 -8.88 0.88 -16.59
C ASN A 55 -8.74 2.39 -16.84
N ASN A 56 -7.56 2.89 -17.23
CA ASN A 56 -7.26 4.32 -17.36
C ASN A 56 -7.59 5.15 -16.10
N VAL A 57 -7.50 4.52 -14.93
CA VAL A 57 -7.72 5.18 -13.64
C VAL A 57 -6.39 5.79 -13.18
N ASP A 58 -6.43 7.11 -12.95
CA ASP A 58 -5.31 7.82 -12.36
C ASP A 58 -5.16 7.49 -10.89
N ALA A 59 -3.99 7.00 -10.50
CA ALA A 59 -3.69 6.63 -9.13
C ALA A 59 -2.49 7.42 -8.61
N ILE A 60 -2.53 7.76 -7.32
CA ILE A 60 -1.41 8.32 -6.58
C ILE A 60 -1.08 7.38 -5.43
N ALA A 61 0.19 6.96 -5.35
CA ALA A 61 0.68 6.19 -4.21
C ALA A 61 1.16 7.18 -3.14
N LEU A 62 0.48 7.17 -1.99
CA LEU A 62 0.85 7.98 -0.84
C LEU A 62 1.36 7.06 0.27
N GLN A 63 2.22 7.61 1.12
CA GLN A 63 2.76 6.87 2.25
C GLN A 63 2.69 7.71 3.52
N THR A 64 2.14 7.12 4.58
CA THR A 64 2.14 7.71 5.92
C THR A 64 3.57 8.02 6.35
N GLY A 65 3.80 9.24 6.86
CA GLY A 65 5.12 9.71 7.27
C GLY A 65 5.97 10.33 6.17
N LYS A 66 5.50 10.35 4.91
CA LYS A 66 6.13 11.12 3.82
C LYS A 66 5.29 12.35 3.48
N ASP A 67 5.97 13.41 3.03
CA ASP A 67 5.28 14.62 2.56
C ASP A 67 4.46 14.31 1.30
N TYR A 68 3.14 14.41 1.44
CA TYR A 68 2.16 14.11 0.40
C TYR A 68 1.84 15.32 -0.47
N LEU A 69 2.16 16.56 -0.05
CA LEU A 69 1.82 17.77 -0.80
C LEU A 69 2.52 17.86 -2.17
N PRO A 70 3.84 17.58 -2.30
CA PRO A 70 4.50 17.56 -3.60
C PRO A 70 3.92 16.50 -4.53
N GLN A 71 3.54 15.35 -3.98
CA GLN A 71 3.01 14.20 -4.71
C GLN A 71 1.63 14.54 -5.28
N LEU A 72 0.73 15.10 -4.46
CA LEU A 72 -0.57 15.58 -4.90
C LEU A 72 -0.46 16.66 -5.98
N ARG A 73 0.43 17.65 -5.79
CA ARG A 73 0.64 18.72 -6.78
C ARG A 73 1.10 18.17 -8.13
N SER A 74 2.03 17.22 -8.13
CA SER A 74 2.50 16.57 -9.35
C SER A 74 1.37 15.80 -10.04
N PHE A 75 0.57 15.07 -9.27
CA PHE A 75 -0.57 14.30 -9.78
C PHE A 75 -1.62 15.18 -10.46
N PHE A 76 -2.07 16.26 -9.81
CA PHE A 76 -3.05 17.17 -10.41
C PHE A 76 -2.52 17.88 -11.65
N LYS A 77 -1.25 18.32 -11.66
CA LYS A 77 -0.62 18.91 -12.85
C LYS A 77 -0.57 17.95 -14.04
N GLN A 78 -0.28 16.68 -13.81
CA GLN A 78 -0.28 15.67 -14.88
C GLN A 78 -1.69 15.42 -15.40
N ARG A 79 -2.67 15.39 -14.50
CA ARG A 79 -4.08 15.22 -14.84
C ARG A 79 -4.63 16.39 -15.66
N GLU A 80 -4.35 17.63 -15.26
CA GLU A 80 -4.72 18.85 -16.01
C GLU A 80 -4.15 18.82 -17.44
N ARG A 81 -2.86 18.48 -17.59
CA ARG A 81 -2.21 18.36 -18.91
C ARG A 81 -2.89 17.36 -19.83
N ARG A 82 -3.33 16.22 -19.28
CA ARG A 82 -4.03 15.18 -20.06
C ARG A 82 -5.47 15.56 -20.39
N LEU A 83 -6.14 16.31 -19.50
CA LEU A 83 -7.51 16.82 -19.74
C LEU A 83 -7.53 18.06 -20.65
N GLY A 84 -6.37 18.62 -21.00
CA GLY A 84 -6.29 19.81 -21.86
C GLY A 84 -6.81 21.09 -21.20
N LEU A 85 -7.04 21.07 -19.88
CA LEU A 85 -7.41 22.23 -19.10
C LEU A 85 -6.15 23.12 -18.96
N ARG A 86 -6.12 24.24 -19.68
CA ARG A 86 -5.11 25.29 -19.57
C ARG A 86 -5.76 26.58 -19.09
#